data_AF-A0A6A5TRK3-F1
#
_entry.id   AF-A0A6A5TRK3-F1
#
_cell.length_a   1.000
_cell.length_b   1.000
_cell.length_c   1.000
_cell.angle_alpha   90.00
_cell.angle_beta   90.00
_cell.angle_gamma   90.00
#
_symmetry.space_group_name_H-M   'P 1'
#
loop_
_entity.id
_entity.type
_entity.pdbx_description
1 polymer ?
#
loop_
_entity_poly.entity_id
_entity_poly.type
_entity_poly.pdbx_seq_one_letter_code
_entity_poly.pdbx_strand_id
1 'polypeptide(L)'
;LDLQNILVDKAGNVTGIIDWDGAFAAPRCLGPAAVPKFLQRDWFPDDDNRIFDESPYMAWNVEYYRKIYAAALMQAEKSSTHAKSDMSKYTLKSPIYQAALSALYEGGDPWDFTDRILRELPGIRNDPLYFKVKLGVGWPAAEAMLRREIHKLCEPALPDEKFLLELDVEVEIE
;
A
#
# COMPACT_ATOMS: atom_id res chain seq x y z
N LEU A 1 11.91 -3.11 0.02
CA LEU A 1 12.61 -2.62 -1.18
C LEU A 1 12.40 -1.13 -1.32
N ASP A 2 13.45 -0.32 -1.36
CA ASP A 2 13.40 1.13 -1.64
C ASP A 2 14.19 1.46 -2.93
N LEU A 3 14.03 2.65 -3.52
CA LEU A 3 14.64 3.04 -4.81
C LEU A 3 16.16 2.87 -4.83
N GLN A 4 16.83 3.19 -3.72
CA GLN A 4 18.29 3.06 -3.59
C GLN A 4 18.80 1.61 -3.74
N ASN A 5 17.92 0.62 -3.57
CA ASN A 5 18.23 -0.81 -3.62
C ASN A 5 17.93 -1.45 -4.99
N ILE A 6 17.52 -0.65 -5.97
CA ILE A 6 17.19 -1.09 -7.33
C ILE A 6 18.25 -0.53 -8.29
N LEU A 7 19.01 -1.42 -8.93
CA LEU A 7 19.99 -1.04 -9.93
C LEU A 7 19.35 -1.05 -11.32
N VAL A 8 19.62 -0.01 -12.11
CA VAL A 8 19.10 0.13 -13.48
C VAL A 8 20.24 0.39 -14.47
N ASP A 9 20.06 -0.06 -15.71
CA ASP A 9 20.94 0.33 -16.82
C ASP A 9 20.58 1.73 -17.36
N LYS A 10 21.29 2.17 -18.41
CA LYS A 10 21.04 3.48 -19.05
C LYS A 10 19.68 3.59 -19.74
N ALA A 11 19.03 2.47 -20.04
CA ALA A 11 17.70 2.41 -20.65
C ALA A 11 16.59 2.27 -19.60
N GLY A 12 16.94 2.18 -18.31
CA GLY A 12 15.99 2.02 -17.21
C GLY A 12 15.60 0.57 -16.91
N ASN A 13 16.24 -0.42 -17.53
CA ASN A 13 15.96 -1.83 -17.22
C ASN A 13 16.58 -2.19 -15.87
N VAL A 14 15.84 -2.92 -15.04
CA VAL A 14 16.34 -3.44 -13.76
C VAL A 14 17.44 -4.46 -14.02
N THR A 15 18.65 -4.19 -13.51
CA THR A 15 19.82 -5.08 -13.64
C THR A 15 20.13 -5.84 -12.36
N GLY A 16 19.59 -5.41 -11.22
CA GLY A 16 19.76 -6.09 -9.95
C GLY A 16 18.99 -5.47 -8.80
N ILE A 17 18.78 -6.27 -7.78
CA ILE A 17 18.28 -5.84 -6.47
C ILE A 17 19.40 -6.12 -5.46
N ILE A 18 19.77 -5.11 -4.69
CA ILE A 18 20.82 -5.18 -3.67
C ILE A 18 20.25 -4.95 -2.27
N ASP A 19 21.12 -5.03 -1.25
CA ASP A 19 20.77 -4.76 0.15
C ASP A 19 19.59 -5.63 0.61
N TRP A 20 19.87 -6.93 0.66
CA TRP A 20 18.95 -7.99 1.09
C TRP A 20 18.91 -8.15 2.60
N ASP A 21 19.61 -7.28 3.35
CA ASP A 21 19.56 -7.30 4.80
C ASP A 21 18.14 -6.97 5.26
N GLY A 22 17.60 -7.81 6.15
CA GLY A 22 16.19 -7.74 6.54
C GLY A 22 15.20 -8.38 5.56
N ALA A 23 15.67 -9.12 4.55
CA ALA A 23 14.78 -10.01 3.79
C ALA A 23 14.30 -11.17 4.66
N PHE A 24 13.00 -11.47 4.62
CA PHE A 24 12.39 -12.54 5.40
C PHE A 24 11.22 -13.19 4.64
N ALA A 25 10.80 -14.38 5.08
CA ALA A 25 9.62 -15.03 4.56
C ALA A 25 8.36 -14.35 5.11
N ALA A 26 7.55 -13.78 4.23
CA ALA A 26 6.33 -13.06 4.59
C ALA A 26 5.09 -13.65 3.88
N PRO A 27 3.88 -13.50 4.45
CA PRO A 27 2.64 -13.75 3.73
C PRO A 27 2.60 -12.99 2.40
N ARG A 28 1.87 -13.51 1.41
CA ARG A 28 1.81 -12.92 0.05
C ARG A 28 1.51 -11.43 0.06
N CYS A 29 0.59 -11.00 0.91
CA CYS A 29 0.14 -9.62 1.06
C CYS A 29 1.17 -8.66 1.69
N LEU A 30 2.24 -9.19 2.31
CA LEU A 30 3.33 -8.44 2.96
C LEU A 30 4.69 -8.66 2.29
N GLY A 31 4.81 -9.66 1.42
CA GLY A 31 6.05 -9.98 0.71
C GLY A 31 5.92 -9.76 -0.79
N PRO A 32 5.81 -10.85 -1.57
CA PRO A 32 5.96 -10.79 -3.03
C PRO A 32 4.88 -9.98 -3.75
N ALA A 33 3.68 -9.80 -3.16
CA ALA A 33 2.65 -8.95 -3.76
C ALA A 33 2.67 -7.51 -3.24
N ALA A 34 3.49 -7.20 -2.24
CA ALA A 34 3.52 -5.87 -1.66
C ALA A 34 4.20 -4.87 -2.60
N VAL A 35 3.69 -3.63 -2.60
CA VAL A 35 4.37 -2.51 -3.26
C VAL A 35 5.71 -2.20 -2.56
N PRO A 36 6.71 -1.66 -3.26
CA PRO A 36 7.94 -1.18 -2.65
C PRO A 36 7.72 -0.07 -1.62
N LYS A 37 8.69 0.11 -0.71
CA LYS A 37 8.64 1.09 0.40
C LYS A 37 8.28 2.50 -0.08
N PHE A 38 8.83 2.94 -1.21
CA PHE A 38 8.57 4.28 -1.77
C PHE A 38 7.12 4.48 -2.25
N LEU A 39 6.34 3.41 -2.49
CA LEU A 39 4.92 3.48 -2.86
C LEU A 39 3.95 3.28 -1.70
N GLN A 40 4.45 3.07 -0.47
CA GLN A 40 3.63 2.90 0.73
C GLN A 40 3.91 3.95 1.80
N ARG A 41 4.77 4.95 1.53
CA ARG A 41 5.17 5.96 2.52
C ARG A 41 4.00 6.75 3.08
N ASP A 42 3.00 7.06 2.27
CA ASP A 42 1.78 7.75 2.70
C ASP A 42 0.91 6.95 3.69
N TRP A 43 1.15 5.65 3.80
CA TRP A 43 0.51 4.78 4.78
C TRP A 43 1.41 4.46 5.98
N PHE A 44 2.71 4.75 5.90
CA PHE A 44 3.64 4.38 6.95
C PHE A 44 3.35 5.18 8.22
N PRO A 45 3.08 4.52 9.37
CA PRO A 45 2.66 5.19 10.59
C PRO A 45 3.87 5.79 11.33
N ASP A 46 4.27 6.99 10.94
CA ASP A 46 5.37 7.75 11.52
C ASP A 46 4.85 8.93 12.35
N ASP A 47 5.35 9.05 13.58
CA ASP A 47 4.92 10.02 14.60
C ASP A 47 5.25 11.47 14.17
N ASP A 48 6.25 11.67 13.31
CA ASP A 48 6.76 13.00 12.98
C ASP A 48 6.29 13.52 11.61
N ASN A 49 5.42 12.80 10.88
CA ASN A 49 4.91 13.21 9.55
C ASN A 49 6.02 13.69 8.57
N ARG A 50 7.27 13.27 8.78
CA ARG A 50 8.46 13.66 8.01
C ARG A 50 8.43 13.21 6.56
N ILE A 51 7.37 12.52 6.15
CA ILE A 51 7.03 12.24 4.77
C ILE A 51 7.17 13.48 3.87
N PHE A 52 6.85 14.68 4.37
CA PHE A 52 7.00 15.94 3.63
C PHE A 52 8.43 16.51 3.62
N ASP A 53 9.24 16.19 4.63
CA ASP A 53 10.60 16.71 4.79
C ASP A 53 11.66 15.79 4.13
N GLU A 54 11.39 14.49 4.07
CA GLU A 54 12.35 13.46 3.65
C GLU A 54 12.09 12.90 2.23
N SER A 55 10.98 13.28 1.58
CA SER A 55 10.58 12.69 0.30
C SER A 55 9.99 13.73 -0.68
N PRO A 56 10.71 14.12 -1.75
CA PRO A 56 10.22 15.15 -2.68
C PRO A 56 9.01 14.77 -3.56
N TYR A 57 8.37 13.61 -3.44
CA TYR A 57 7.58 13.08 -4.56
C TYR A 57 6.12 12.76 -4.24
N MET A 58 5.25 13.62 -4.79
CA MET A 58 3.91 13.32 -5.27
C MET A 58 3.02 12.51 -4.32
N ALA A 59 2.93 12.90 -3.04
CA ALA A 59 1.96 12.32 -2.09
C ALA A 59 0.54 12.21 -2.68
N TRP A 60 0.17 13.14 -3.56
CA TRP A 60 -1.10 13.16 -4.28
C TRP A 60 -1.20 12.18 -5.47
N ASN A 61 -0.10 11.63 -6.00
CA ASN A 61 -0.08 10.65 -7.11
C ASN A 61 0.37 9.25 -6.69
N VAL A 62 0.67 8.99 -5.41
CA VAL A 62 1.17 7.65 -5.00
C VAL A 62 0.18 6.55 -5.37
N GLU A 63 -1.12 6.80 -5.26
CA GLU A 63 -2.16 5.86 -5.69
C GLU A 63 -2.07 5.53 -7.20
N TYR A 64 -1.79 6.52 -8.04
CA TYR A 64 -1.62 6.34 -9.48
C TYR A 64 -0.44 5.41 -9.78
N TYR A 65 0.73 5.65 -9.18
CA TYR A 65 1.89 4.78 -9.35
C TYR A 65 1.70 3.38 -8.77
N ARG A 66 0.92 3.25 -7.68
CA ARG A 66 0.51 1.92 -7.18
C ARG A 66 -0.32 1.16 -8.21
N LYS A 67 -1.21 1.84 -8.94
CA LYS A 67 -1.99 1.20 -10.02
C LYS A 67 -1.09 0.70 -11.15
N ILE A 68 -0.10 1.50 -11.58
CA ILE A 68 0.92 1.07 -12.56
C ILE A 68 1.64 -0.18 -12.06
N TYR A 69 2.20 -0.14 -10.84
CA TYR A 69 2.94 -1.27 -10.26
C TYR A 69 2.07 -2.53 -10.15
N ALA A 70 0.83 -2.38 -9.67
CA ALA A 70 -0.08 -3.50 -9.49
C ALA A 70 -0.47 -4.16 -10.83
N ALA A 71 -0.72 -3.35 -11.86
CA ALA A 71 -0.99 -3.85 -13.20
C ALA A 71 0.23 -4.57 -13.81
N ALA A 72 1.44 -4.02 -13.63
CA ALA A 72 2.68 -4.65 -14.09
C ALA A 72 2.94 -5.99 -13.38
N LEU A 73 2.72 -6.05 -12.06
CA LEU A 73 2.87 -7.29 -11.31
C LEU A 73 1.87 -8.36 -11.78
N MET A 74 0.62 -7.97 -12.05
CA MET A 74 -0.39 -8.88 -12.58
C MET A 74 0.00 -9.40 -13.97
N GLN A 75 0.53 -8.56 -14.85
CA GLN A 75 1.01 -8.98 -16.17
C GLN A 75 2.20 -9.96 -16.06
N ALA A 76 3.14 -9.68 -15.16
CA ALA A 76 4.27 -10.57 -14.87
C ALA A 76 3.80 -11.92 -14.29
N GLU A 77 2.82 -11.90 -13.39
CA GLU A 77 2.20 -13.09 -12.80
C GLU A 77 1.52 -13.96 -13.87
N LYS A 78 0.77 -13.35 -14.81
CA LYS A 78 0.15 -14.06 -15.93
C LYS A 78 1.15 -14.64 -16.92
N SER A 79 2.28 -13.97 -17.11
CA SER A 79 3.35 -14.39 -18.01
C SER A 79 4.23 -15.48 -17.38
N SER A 80 4.13 -15.70 -16.08
CA SER A 80 4.89 -16.72 -15.37
C SER A 80 4.39 -18.12 -15.68
N THR A 81 5.33 -19.05 -15.89
CA THR A 81 5.05 -20.48 -16.10
C THR A 81 4.74 -21.22 -14.80
N HIS A 82 4.91 -20.58 -13.64
CA HIS A 82 4.61 -21.16 -12.34
C HIS A 82 3.11 -21.02 -12.00
N ALA A 83 2.56 -22.05 -11.36
CA ALA A 83 1.14 -22.30 -11.16
C ALA A 83 0.31 -21.05 -10.83
N LYS A 84 -0.93 -20.98 -11.35
CA LYS A 84 -1.98 -19.97 -11.09
C LYS A 84 -1.81 -19.29 -9.73
N SER A 85 -1.01 -18.25 -9.71
CA SER A 85 -0.87 -17.39 -8.55
C SER A 85 -1.95 -16.32 -8.68
N ASP A 86 -2.55 -15.97 -7.54
CA ASP A 86 -3.52 -14.88 -7.40
C ASP A 86 -2.98 -13.81 -6.44
N MET A 87 -1.67 -13.57 -6.48
CA MET A 87 -0.98 -12.70 -5.54
C MET A 87 -1.22 -11.23 -5.85
N SER A 88 -1.34 -10.84 -7.13
CA SER A 88 -1.57 -9.44 -7.54
C SER A 88 -2.82 -8.79 -6.91
N LYS A 89 -3.82 -9.59 -6.50
CA LYS A 89 -5.02 -9.07 -5.81
C LYS A 89 -4.73 -8.39 -4.46
N TYR A 90 -3.56 -8.65 -3.86
CA TYR A 90 -3.17 -8.04 -2.60
C TYR A 90 -2.44 -6.70 -2.79
N THR A 91 -1.95 -6.40 -4.00
CA THR A 91 -0.98 -5.32 -4.22
C THR A 91 -1.55 -3.94 -3.93
N LEU A 92 -2.77 -3.65 -4.38
CA LEU A 92 -3.40 -2.36 -4.13
C LEU A 92 -3.67 -2.09 -2.64
N LYS A 93 -3.84 -3.15 -1.85
CA LYS A 93 -4.14 -3.08 -0.42
C LYS A 93 -2.91 -3.30 0.47
N SER A 94 -1.77 -3.67 -0.11
CA SER A 94 -0.55 -3.94 0.65
C SER A 94 -0.05 -2.78 1.50
N PRO A 95 -0.19 -1.49 1.13
CA PRO A 95 0.20 -0.39 2.02
C PRO A 95 -0.52 -0.44 3.36
N ILE A 96 -1.82 -0.78 3.35
CA ILE A 96 -2.64 -0.89 4.57
C ILE A 96 -2.15 -2.05 5.43
N TYR A 97 -1.85 -3.20 4.82
CA TYR A 97 -1.37 -4.38 5.54
C TYR A 97 0.02 -4.14 6.16
N GLN A 98 0.91 -3.48 5.42
CA GLN A 98 2.25 -3.11 5.89
C GLN A 98 2.18 -2.10 7.03
N ALA A 99 1.31 -1.08 6.92
CA ALA A 99 1.08 -0.11 7.98
C ALA A 99 0.53 -0.77 9.25
N ALA A 100 -0.40 -1.73 9.11
CA ALA A 100 -0.91 -2.50 10.24
C ALA A 100 0.19 -3.32 10.93
N LEU A 101 1.05 -4.00 10.15
CA LEU A 101 2.19 -4.75 10.69
C LEU A 101 3.16 -3.80 11.42
N SER A 102 3.49 -2.68 10.79
CA SER A 102 4.44 -1.70 11.33
C SER A 102 3.95 -1.10 12.65
N ALA A 103 2.68 -0.69 12.71
CA ALA A 103 2.05 -0.17 13.92
C ALA A 103 2.01 -1.19 15.07
N LEU A 104 1.87 -2.48 14.76
CA LEU A 104 1.78 -3.53 15.78
C LEU A 104 3.14 -4.06 16.25
N TYR A 105 4.14 -4.08 15.37
CA TYR A 105 5.36 -4.86 15.61
C TYR A 105 6.68 -4.16 15.25
N GLU A 106 6.66 -3.09 14.43
CA GLU A 106 7.89 -2.46 13.92
C GLU A 106 8.09 -1.03 14.43
N GLY A 107 7.38 -0.65 15.51
CA GLY A 107 7.56 0.64 16.18
C GLY A 107 6.83 1.81 15.52
N GLY A 108 5.94 1.55 14.56
CA GLY A 108 5.05 2.57 14.01
C GLY A 108 3.98 3.00 15.01
N ASP A 109 3.43 4.21 14.86
CA ASP A 109 2.41 4.74 15.78
C ASP A 109 1.01 4.14 15.52
N PRO A 110 0.42 3.38 16.48
CA PRO A 110 -0.94 2.88 16.34
C PRO A 110 -2.01 3.99 16.25
N TRP A 111 -1.75 5.17 16.83
CA TRP A 111 -2.72 6.28 16.78
C TRP A 111 -2.80 6.89 15.39
N ASP A 112 -1.66 7.16 14.75
CA ASP A 112 -1.61 7.59 13.35
C ASP A 112 -2.22 6.54 12.42
N PHE A 113 -1.88 5.26 12.59
CA PHE A 113 -2.47 4.18 11.80
C PHE A 113 -4.01 4.15 11.92
N THR A 114 -4.54 4.20 13.15
CA THR A 114 -5.99 4.20 13.36
C THR A 114 -6.67 5.46 12.81
N ASP A 115 -6.00 6.60 12.82
CA ASP A 115 -6.52 7.83 12.22
C ASP A 115 -6.59 7.76 10.70
N ARG A 116 -5.58 7.19 10.05
CA ARG A 116 -5.62 6.92 8.60
C ARG A 116 -6.76 5.98 8.25
N ILE A 117 -6.91 4.87 8.97
CA ILE A 117 -8.03 3.93 8.76
C ILE A 117 -9.37 4.67 8.87
N LEU A 118 -9.59 5.45 9.93
CA LEU A 118 -10.85 6.16 10.14
C LEU A 118 -11.15 7.18 9.04
N ARG A 119 -10.12 7.86 8.49
CA ARG A 119 -10.28 8.82 7.38
C ARG A 119 -10.67 8.16 6.06
N GLU A 120 -10.28 6.90 5.84
CA GLU A 120 -10.67 6.13 4.66
C GLU A 120 -12.10 5.57 4.73
N LEU A 121 -12.71 5.52 5.93
CA LEU A 121 -14.04 4.93 6.08
C LEU A 121 -15.16 5.91 5.65
N PRO A 122 -16.12 5.43 4.84
CA PRO A 122 -17.22 6.28 4.40
C PRO A 122 -18.08 6.73 5.58
N GLY A 123 -18.35 8.03 5.65
CA GLY A 123 -19.24 8.62 6.67
C GLY A 123 -18.53 9.10 7.94
N ILE A 124 -17.23 8.84 8.09
CA ILE A 124 -16.43 9.47 9.16
C ILE A 124 -15.83 10.77 8.61
N ARG A 125 -16.47 11.89 8.95
CA ARG A 125 -16.03 13.24 8.52
C ARG A 125 -15.44 14.10 9.63
N ASN A 126 -15.63 13.66 10.88
CA ASN A 126 -15.19 14.40 12.06
C ASN A 126 -13.78 13.97 12.47
N ASP A 127 -13.17 14.79 13.32
CA ASP A 127 -11.89 14.47 13.96
C ASP A 127 -11.89 13.04 14.55
N PRO A 128 -10.98 12.16 14.07
CA PRO A 128 -10.81 10.81 14.59
C PRO A 128 -10.61 10.74 16.11
N LEU A 129 -10.01 11.75 16.74
CA LEU A 129 -9.69 11.73 18.16
C LEU A 129 -10.91 11.47 19.04
N TYR A 130 -11.99 12.25 18.86
CA TYR A 130 -13.19 12.10 19.68
C TYR A 130 -13.91 10.77 19.41
N PHE A 131 -13.86 10.30 18.15
CA PHE A 131 -14.41 9.01 17.77
C PHE A 131 -13.70 7.87 18.50
N LYS A 132 -12.36 7.87 18.53
CA LYS A 132 -11.52 6.90 19.26
C LYS A 132 -11.83 6.90 20.77
N VAL A 133 -11.92 8.09 21.38
CA VAL A 133 -12.25 8.22 22.81
C VAL A 133 -13.61 7.60 23.12
N LYS A 134 -14.65 7.87 22.30
CA LYS A 134 -15.97 7.29 22.50
C LYS A 134 -16.00 5.79 22.29
N LEU A 135 -15.25 5.29 21.31
CA LEU A 135 -15.11 3.85 21.08
C LEU A 135 -14.49 3.15 22.30
N GLY A 136 -13.48 3.75 22.93
CA GLY A 136 -12.82 3.20 24.13
C GLY A 136 -13.71 3.12 25.38
N VAL A 137 -14.79 3.91 25.44
CA VAL A 137 -15.80 3.83 26.51
C VAL A 137 -16.83 2.71 26.24
N GLY A 138 -16.85 2.15 25.04
CA GLY A 138 -17.79 1.13 24.58
C GLY A 138 -18.87 1.74 23.69
N TRP A 139 -18.88 1.34 22.42
CA TRP A 139 -19.85 1.82 21.45
C TRP A 139 -20.22 0.71 20.45
N PRO A 140 -21.15 -0.21 20.82
CA PRO A 140 -21.41 -1.43 20.03
C PRO A 140 -21.83 -1.16 18.58
N ALA A 141 -22.60 -0.11 18.33
CA ALA A 141 -23.01 0.27 16.98
C ALA A 141 -21.81 0.72 16.12
N ALA A 142 -20.87 1.48 16.70
CA ALA A 142 -19.65 1.87 16.01
C ALA A 142 -18.74 0.66 15.79
N GLU A 143 -18.57 -0.23 16.77
CA GLU A 143 -17.80 -1.47 16.60
C GLU A 143 -18.33 -2.35 15.46
N ALA A 144 -19.65 -2.51 15.37
CA ALA A 144 -20.29 -3.26 14.29
C ALA A 144 -20.05 -2.61 12.92
N MET A 145 -20.14 -1.27 12.85
CA MET A 145 -19.83 -0.51 11.64
C MET A 145 -18.35 -0.67 11.24
N LEU A 146 -17.42 -0.46 12.18
CA LEU A 146 -15.98 -0.60 11.95
C LEU A 146 -15.62 -2.00 11.47
N ARG A 147 -16.16 -3.05 12.11
CA ARG A 147 -15.93 -4.43 11.69
C ARG A 147 -16.31 -4.66 10.22
N ARG A 148 -17.42 -4.08 9.78
CA ARG A 148 -17.91 -4.18 8.41
C ARG A 148 -17.09 -3.35 7.43
N GLU A 149 -16.85 -2.08 7.75
CA GLU A 149 -16.19 -1.17 6.80
C GLU A 149 -14.68 -1.41 6.71
N ILE A 150 -14.00 -1.74 7.82
CA ILE A 150 -12.58 -2.14 7.79
C ILE A 150 -12.40 -3.42 6.98
N HIS A 151 -13.34 -4.38 7.08
CA HIS A 151 -13.27 -5.60 6.27
C HIS A 151 -13.32 -5.28 4.76
N LYS A 152 -14.24 -4.41 4.33
CA LYS A 152 -14.32 -3.96 2.92
C LYS A 152 -13.07 -3.17 2.51
N LEU A 153 -12.59 -2.28 3.37
CA LEU A 153 -11.40 -1.46 3.10
C LEU A 153 -10.18 -2.36 2.82
N CYS A 154 -10.03 -3.42 3.62
CA CYS A 154 -8.93 -4.39 3.55
C CYS A 154 -9.19 -5.53 2.56
N GLU A 155 -10.33 -5.55 1.86
CA GLU A 155 -10.66 -6.63 0.92
C GLU A 155 -9.70 -6.59 -0.28
N PRO A 156 -8.98 -7.69 -0.59
CA PRO A 156 -8.09 -7.75 -1.75
C PRO A 156 -8.87 -7.52 -3.04
N ALA A 157 -8.29 -6.76 -3.96
CA ALA A 157 -8.91 -6.41 -5.24
C ALA A 157 -7.91 -6.63 -6.37
N LEU A 158 -8.36 -7.25 -7.45
CA LEU A 158 -7.56 -7.39 -8.65
C LEU A 158 -7.28 -6.00 -9.26
N PRO A 159 -6.05 -5.74 -9.72
CA PRO A 159 -5.75 -4.54 -10.49
C PRO A 159 -6.51 -4.54 -11.82
N ASP A 160 -6.73 -3.35 -12.39
CA ASP A 160 -7.30 -3.24 -13.73
C ASP A 160 -6.27 -3.71 -14.78
N GLU A 161 -6.64 -4.70 -15.58
CA GLU A 161 -5.76 -5.29 -16.59
C GLU A 161 -5.50 -4.37 -17.77
N LYS A 162 -6.40 -3.43 -18.02
CA LYS A 162 -6.30 -2.49 -19.15
C LYS A 162 -5.48 -1.26 -18.82
N PHE A 163 -5.19 -1.03 -17.54
CA PHE A 163 -4.53 0.18 -17.07
C PHE A 163 -3.20 0.46 -17.78
N LEU A 164 -2.36 -0.56 -17.99
CA LEU A 164 -1.10 -0.40 -18.71
C LEU A 164 -1.29 -0.14 -20.21
N LEU A 165 -2.27 -0.79 -20.83
CA LEU A 165 -2.57 -0.58 -22.25
C LEU A 165 -3.06 0.85 -22.51
N GLU A 166 -3.84 1.40 -21.59
CA GLU A 166 -4.32 2.78 -21.65
C GLU A 166 -3.16 3.77 -21.43
N LEU A 167 -2.23 3.45 -20.52
CA LEU A 167 -1.03 4.25 -20.26
C LEU A 167 -0.11 4.34 -21.49
N ASP A 168 0.15 3.22 -22.16
CA ASP A 168 1.02 3.20 -23.35
C ASP A 168 0.48 4.12 -24.46
N VAL A 169 -0.85 4.18 -24.60
CA VAL A 169 -1.52 5.08 -25.56
C VAL A 169 -1.35 6.55 -25.17
N GLU A 170 -1.41 6.90 -23.88
CA GLU A 170 -1.22 8.28 -23.42
C GLU A 170 0.22 8.76 -23.66
N VAL A 171 1.22 7.93 -23.38
CA VAL A 171 2.65 8.27 -23.58
C VAL A 171 3.00 8.41 -25.07
N GLU A 172 2.35 7.68 -25.97
CA GLU A 172 2.56 7.82 -27.43
C GLU A 172 1.94 9.10 -28.02
N ILE A 173 1.03 9.76 -27.30
CA ILE A 173 0.34 10.99 -27.75
C ILE A 173 1.07 12.27 -27.31
N GLU A 174 1.96 12.20 -26.30
CA GLU A 174 2.79 13.31 -25.81
C GLU A 174 4.14 13.47 -26.53
#